data_AF-A0A7L6APV3-F1
#
_entry.id   AF-A0A7L6APV3-F1
#
_cell.length_a   1.000
_cell.length_b   1.000
_cell.length_c   1.000
_cell.angle_alpha   90.00
_cell.angle_beta   90.00
_cell.angle_gamma   90.00
#
_symmetry.space_group_name_H-M   'P 1'
#
loop_
_entity.id
_entity.type
_entity.pdbx_description
1 polymer ?
#
loop_
_entity_poly.entity_id
_entity_poly.type
_entity_poly.pdbx_seq_one_letter_code
_entity_poly.pdbx_strand_id
1 'polypeptide(L)' 'MDNLQGNTNHIMKGYLLTDLNLDGKTLFTEPGNDTSLLMGNIILHPLNPNFAANYIVRGGLSQ' A
#
# COMPACT_ATOMS: atom_id res chain seq x y z
N MET A 1 -10.21 -11.82 27.47
CA MET A 1 -10.69 -10.82 26.50
C MET A 1 -9.98 -11.14 25.21
N ASP A 2 -10.42 -12.21 24.56
CA ASP A 2 -9.72 -12.81 23.43
C ASP A 2 -10.02 -12.02 22.17
N ASN A 3 -8.97 -11.64 21.45
CA ASN A 3 -9.03 -10.88 20.21
C ASN A 3 -9.47 -11.79 19.03
N LEU A 4 -10.58 -12.51 19.21
CA LEU A 4 -11.10 -13.52 18.27
C LEU A 4 -12.00 -12.91 17.18
N GLN A 5 -11.82 -11.62 16.85
CA GLN A 5 -12.56 -10.97 15.78
C GLN A 5 -11.64 -10.04 15.00
N GLY A 6 -11.15 -10.50 13.85
CA GLY A 6 -10.87 -9.59 12.75
C GLY A 6 -9.45 -9.55 12.18
N ASN A 7 -8.56 -10.51 12.46
CA ASN A 7 -7.30 -10.59 11.69
C ASN A 7 -7.43 -11.57 10.52
N THR A 8 -8.31 -11.26 9.56
CA THR A 8 -8.29 -11.89 8.23
C THR A 8 -7.08 -11.38 7.46
N ASN A 9 -5.89 -11.85 7.84
CA ASN A 9 -4.68 -11.64 7.06
C ASN A 9 -4.76 -12.38 5.75
N HIS A 10 -5.20 -11.66 4.72
CA HIS A 10 -5.15 -12.15 3.35
C HIS A 10 -3.72 -11.94 2.83
N ILE A 11 -2.91 -13.00 2.96
CA ILE A 11 -1.59 -13.11 2.34
C ILE A 11 -1.75 -13.88 1.04
N MET A 12 -1.51 -13.23 -0.09
CA MET A 12 -1.44 -13.90 -1.38
C MET A 12 0.02 -13.98 -1.83
N LYS A 13 0.46 -15.16 -2.27
CA LYS A 13 1.85 -15.39 -2.66
C LYS A 13 2.00 -15.27 -4.17
N GLY A 14 3.11 -14.69 -4.60
CA GLY A 14 3.48 -14.45 -5.99
C GLY A 14 3.53 -12.97 -6.34
N TYR A 15 4.14 -12.68 -7.49
CA TYR A 15 4.21 -11.34 -8.07
C TYR A 15 2.87 -10.97 -8.70
N LEU A 16 1.96 -10.48 -7.87
CA LEU A 16 0.63 -10.05 -8.29
C LEU A 16 0.63 -8.55 -8.55
N LEU A 17 -0.36 -8.07 -9.30
CA LEU A 17 -0.55 -6.63 -9.51
C LEU A 17 -0.75 -5.84 -8.21
N THR A 18 -1.09 -6.53 -7.12
CA THR A 18 -1.31 -5.99 -5.78
C THR A 18 -0.08 -6.05 -4.88
N ASP A 19 1.02 -6.70 -5.31
CA ASP A 19 2.32 -6.70 -4.64
C ASP A 19 3.08 -5.44 -5.08
N LEU A 20 2.97 -4.37 -4.30
CA LEU A 20 3.47 -3.04 -4.66
C LEU A 20 4.97 -2.89 -4.35
N ASN A 21 5.47 -3.65 -3.38
CA ASN A 21 6.89 -3.63 -3.01
C ASN A 21 7.72 -4.68 -3.77
N LEU A 22 7.06 -5.56 -4.55
CA LEU A 22 7.66 -6.62 -5.36
C LEU A 22 8.46 -7.62 -4.51
N ASP A 23 7.99 -7.94 -3.30
CA ASP A 23 8.60 -8.93 -2.41
C ASP A 23 8.06 -10.37 -2.61
N GLY A 24 7.12 -10.54 -3.54
CA GLY A 24 6.49 -11.81 -3.88
C GLY A 24 5.34 -12.17 -2.94
N LYS A 25 4.82 -11.23 -2.15
CA LYS A 25 3.65 -11.40 -1.29
C LYS A 25 2.79 -10.14 -1.34
N THR A 26 1.53 -10.30 -1.68
CA THR A 26 0.53 -9.27 -1.40
C THR A 26 0.02 -9.44 0.02
N LEU A 27 0.13 -8.38 0.81
CA LEU A 27 -0.36 -8.30 2.18
C LEU A 27 -1.39 -7.17 2.28
N PHE A 28 -2.58 -7.48 2.80
CA PHE A 28 -3.66 -6.48 2.97
C PHE A 28 -3.73 -5.88 4.38
N THR A 29 -3.44 -6.69 5.39
CA THR A 29 -3.46 -6.35 6.82
C THR A 29 -2.16 -6.89 7.42
N GLU A 30 -1.60 -6.21 8.43
CA GLU A 30 -0.27 -6.36 9.08
C GLU A 30 0.71 -5.19 8.82
N PRO A 31 1.71 -4.97 9.70
CA PRO A 31 2.80 -4.03 9.43
C PRO A 31 3.54 -4.38 8.14
N GLY A 32 3.81 -3.36 7.31
CA GLY A 32 4.49 -3.55 6.02
C GLY A 32 3.58 -4.05 4.90
N ASN A 33 2.25 -3.97 5.07
CA ASN A 33 1.30 -4.31 4.01
C ASN A 33 1.34 -3.33 2.83
N ASP A 34 0.91 -3.79 1.66
CA ASP A 34 0.89 -3.02 0.42
C ASP A 34 -0.09 -1.84 0.48
N THR A 35 -1.21 -2.00 1.21
CA THR A 35 -2.20 -0.93 1.41
C THR A 35 -1.59 0.28 2.12
N SER A 36 -0.70 0.07 3.10
CA SER A 36 -0.01 1.13 3.84
C SER A 36 0.99 1.86 2.96
N LEU A 37 1.67 1.14 2.04
CA LEU A 37 2.54 1.75 1.04
C LEU A 37 1.75 2.63 0.07
N LEU A 38 0.62 2.15 -0.43
CA LEU A 38 -0.30 2.94 -1.27
C LEU A 38 -0.79 4.19 -0.53
N MET A 39 -1.20 4.02 0.73
CA MET A 39 -1.74 5.11 1.55
C MET A 39 -0.69 6.21 1.78
N GLY A 40 0.52 5.84 2.20
CA GLY A 40 1.58 6.79 2.51
C GLY A 40 2.16 7.50 1.29
N ASN A 41 2.39 6.77 0.19
CA ASN A 41 3.10 7.31 -0.97
C ASN A 41 2.19 8.03 -1.97
N ILE A 42 0.92 7.60 -2.09
CA ILE A 42 0.00 8.12 -3.11
C ILE A 42 -1.14 8.90 -2.46
N ILE A 43 -1.92 8.28 -1.59
CA ILE A 43 -3.16 8.88 -1.06
C ILE A 43 -2.86 10.09 -0.17
N LEU A 44 -1.94 9.94 0.78
CA LEU A 44 -1.56 10.98 1.73
C LEU A 44 -0.42 11.87 1.22
N HIS A 45 -0.08 11.78 -0.07
CA HIS A 45 0.96 12.61 -0.64
C HIS A 45 0.56 14.10 -0.51
N PRO A 46 1.44 15.00 -0.04
CA PRO A 46 1.09 16.40 0.25
C PRO A 46 0.60 17.19 -0.99
N LEU A 47 0.95 16.71 -2.18
CA LEU A 47 0.52 17.25 -3.47
C LEU A 47 -0.72 16.53 -4.05
N ASN A 48 -1.34 15.62 -3.30
CA ASN A 48 -2.59 14.93 -3.63
C ASN A 48 -3.73 15.31 -2.66
N PRO A 49 -4.17 16.58 -2.64
CA PRO A 49 -5.16 17.07 -1.66
C PRO A 49 -6.54 16.40 -1.80
N ASN A 50 -6.81 15.78 -2.95
CA ASN A 50 -8.08 15.10 -3.24
C ASN A 50 -8.04 13.60 -2.92
N PHE A 51 -6.94 13.08 -2.36
CA PHE A 51 -6.79 11.66 -2.02
C PHE A 51 -7.01 10.73 -3.22
N ALA A 52 -6.60 11.16 -4.42
CA ALA A 52 -6.79 10.40 -5.65
C ALA A 52 -5.84 9.18 -5.70
N ALA A 53 -6.38 7.97 -5.82
CA ALA A 53 -5.58 6.73 -5.86
C ALA A 53 -4.72 6.58 -7.13
N ASN A 54 -5.02 7.35 -8.17
CA ASN A 54 -4.28 7.40 -9.42
C ASN A 54 -3.35 8.64 -9.51
N TYR A 55 -3.05 9.28 -8.37
CA TYR A 55 -2.16 10.43 -8.35
C TYR A 55 -0.74 10.05 -8.80
N ILE A 56 -0.23 10.75 -9.81
CA ILE A 56 1.11 10.54 -10.34
C ILE A 56 2.06 11.52 -9.64
N VAL A 57 2.97 10.98 -8.81
CA VAL A 57 4.04 11.76 -8.20
C VAL A 57 5.02 12.17 -9.31
N ARG A 58 5.07 13.47 -9.62
CA ARG A 58 6.05 14.02 -10.57
C ARG A 58 7.36 14.32 -9.85
N GLY A 59 8.20 13.29 -9.71
CA GLY A 59 9.58 13.43 -9.27
C GLY A 59 10.46 13.84 -10.45
N GLY A 60 10.73 15.14 -10.59
CA GLY A 60 11.82 15.59 -11.45
C GLY A 60 13.13 15.32 -10.72
N LEU A 61 14.07 14.61 -11.35
CA LEU A 61 15.48 14.80 -10.99
C LEU A 61 15.72 16.30 -11.10
N SER A 62 16.14 16.95 -10.00
CA SER A 62 16.65 18.32 -10.12
C SER A 62 17.80 18.25 -11.12
N GLN A 63 17.59 18.83 -12.29
CA GLN A 63 18.66 19.00 -13.27
C GLN A 63 19.64 20.06 -12.76
#